data_AF-A0A378MYV9-F1
#
_entry.id   AF-A0A378MYV9-F1
#
_cell.length_a   1.000
_cell.length_b   1.000
_cell.length_c   1.000
_cell.angle_alpha   90.00
_cell.angle_beta   90.00
_cell.angle_gamma   90.00
#
_symmetry.space_group_name_H-M   'P 1'
#
loop_
_entity.id
_entity.type
_entity.pdbx_description
1 polymer ?
#
loop_
_entity_poly.entity_id
_entity_poly.type
_entity_poly.pdbx_seq_one_letter_code
_entity_poly.pdbx_strand_id
1 'polypeptide(L)'
;MGLELDDTADFIAKGVPQIADHVVRADSARPESISYLKRHGLPRIIGVEKWKGSVEDGIEHIKSYGKVFIHPRCQQTLNEFRLYSYKTDRLSGDVLPVVIDAHNHFIDALRYALTPLMQVKSAKGVLL
;
A
#
# COMPACT_ATOMS: atom_id res chain seq x y z
N MET A 1 2.42 -11.47 10.39
CA MET A 1 2.65 -11.10 11.80
C MET A 1 1.40 -11.44 12.57
N GLY A 2 1.51 -12.10 13.72
CA GLY A 2 0.39 -12.39 14.63
C GLY A 2 0.28 -11.31 15.70
N LEU A 3 0.05 -10.07 15.27
CA LEU A 3 -0.14 -8.93 16.16
C LEU A 3 -1.64 -8.78 16.40
N GLU A 4 -2.04 -8.73 17.66
CA GLU A 4 -3.43 -8.48 18.03
C GLU A 4 -3.81 -7.02 17.71
N LEU A 5 -5.11 -6.79 17.50
CA LEU A 5 -5.61 -5.48 17.06
C LEU A 5 -5.40 -4.38 18.11
N ASP A 6 -5.49 -4.73 19.38
CA ASP A 6 -5.27 -3.85 20.54
C ASP A 6 -3.80 -3.41 20.68
N ASP A 7 -2.86 -4.29 20.36
CA ASP A 7 -1.42 -3.97 20.38
C ASP A 7 -0.94 -3.15 19.17
N THR A 8 -1.77 -3.05 18.12
CA THR A 8 -1.35 -2.53 16.82
C THR A 8 -0.93 -1.07 16.86
N ALA A 9 -1.68 -0.21 17.55
CA ALA A 9 -1.37 1.22 17.59
C ALA A 9 -0.05 1.51 18.32
N ASP A 10 0.17 0.86 19.46
CA ASP A 10 1.39 1.00 20.25
C ASP A 10 2.61 0.46 19.52
N PHE A 11 2.46 -0.69 18.84
CA PHE A 11 3.52 -1.25 18.01
C PHE A 11 3.94 -0.27 16.91
N ILE A 12 2.96 0.31 16.21
CA ILE A 12 3.21 1.27 15.13
C ILE A 12 3.85 2.55 15.67
N ALA A 13 3.36 3.09 16.79
CA ALA A 13 3.89 4.32 17.41
C ALA A 13 5.35 4.16 17.89
N LYS A 14 5.74 2.97 18.36
CA LYS A 14 7.13 2.65 18.71
C LYS A 14 8.04 2.61 17.48
N GLY A 15 7.55 2.11 16.36
CA GLY A 15 8.31 2.00 15.11
C GLY A 15 8.39 3.29 14.30
N VAL A 16 7.35 4.11 14.37
CA VAL A 16 7.21 5.39 13.67
C VAL A 16 6.76 6.46 14.68
N PRO A 17 7.72 7.15 15.31
CA PRO A 17 7.41 8.25 16.20
C PRO A 17 6.51 9.29 15.50
N GLN A 18 5.55 9.86 16.23
CA GLN A 18 4.62 10.90 15.75
C GLN A 18 3.60 10.43 14.69
N ILE A 19 3.48 9.13 14.42
CA ILE A 19 2.50 8.62 13.45
C ILE A 19 1.05 9.04 13.73
N ALA A 20 0.67 9.23 14.99
CA ALA A 20 -0.65 9.71 15.39
C ALA A 20 -0.97 11.13 14.89
N ASP A 21 0.05 11.94 14.60
CA ASP A 21 -0.08 13.31 14.08
C ASP A 21 -0.27 13.35 12.55
N HIS A 22 -0.11 12.22 11.88
CA HIS A 22 -0.16 12.10 10.42
C HIS A 22 -1.30 11.22 9.94
N VAL A 23 -1.71 11.42 8.68
CA VAL A 23 -2.75 10.58 8.05
C VAL A 23 -2.18 9.18 7.80
N VAL A 24 -2.83 8.17 8.36
CA VAL A 24 -2.52 6.75 8.11
C VAL A 24 -3.58 6.18 7.19
N ARG A 25 -3.18 5.67 6.02
CA ARG A 25 -4.10 5.04 5.05
C ARG A 25 -4.07 3.54 5.23
N ALA A 26 -5.21 2.96 5.57
CA ALA A 26 -5.36 1.54 5.86
C ALA A 26 -6.28 0.86 4.86
N ASP A 27 -6.18 -0.46 4.79
CA ASP A 27 -7.10 -1.28 4.00
C ASP A 27 -8.55 -1.09 4.48
N SER A 28 -9.42 -0.69 3.56
CA SER A 28 -10.84 -0.46 3.80
C SER A 28 -11.67 -1.75 3.90
N ALA A 29 -11.09 -2.93 3.72
CA ALA A 29 -11.80 -4.21 3.85
C ALA A 29 -12.31 -4.51 5.27
N ARG A 30 -11.71 -3.90 6.32
CA ARG A 30 -12.08 -4.08 7.73
C ARG A 30 -12.35 -2.74 8.43
N PRO A 31 -13.48 -2.06 8.12
CA PRO A 31 -13.80 -0.75 8.68
C PRO A 31 -13.90 -0.75 10.22
N GLU A 32 -14.26 -1.89 10.83
CA GLU A 32 -14.28 -2.08 12.27
C GLU A 32 -12.89 -1.95 12.91
N SER A 33 -11.86 -2.48 12.23
CA SER A 33 -10.47 -2.40 12.70
C SER A 33 -9.95 -0.96 12.62
N ILE A 34 -10.26 -0.25 11.53
CA ILE A 34 -9.94 1.18 11.39
C ILE A 34 -10.63 1.99 12.48
N SER A 35 -11.92 1.75 12.70
CA SER A 35 -12.73 2.42 13.72
C SER A 35 -12.17 2.19 15.13
N TYR A 36 -11.71 0.97 15.42
CA TYR A 36 -11.03 0.62 16.66
C TYR A 36 -9.72 1.42 16.82
N LEU A 37 -8.79 1.33 15.87
CA LEU A 37 -7.49 2.02 15.94
C LEU A 37 -7.63 3.54 16.01
N LYS A 38 -8.66 4.10 15.37
CA LYS A 38 -8.97 5.52 15.43
C LYS A 38 -9.27 6.01 16.85
N ARG A 39 -9.92 5.17 17.66
CA ARG A 39 -10.21 5.45 19.08
C ARG A 39 -9.06 5.09 20.01
N HIS A 40 -8.11 4.28 19.54
CA HIS A 40 -7.03 3.71 20.34
C HIS A 40 -5.67 4.03 19.70
N GLY A 41 -5.27 5.30 19.69
CA GLY A 41 -3.89 5.71 19.38
C GLY A 41 -3.60 6.16 17.95
N LEU A 42 -4.48 5.93 16.97
CA LEU A 42 -4.30 6.40 15.59
C LEU A 42 -5.46 7.29 15.11
N PRO A 43 -5.69 8.47 15.71
CA PRO A 43 -6.89 9.30 15.48
C PRO A 43 -7.08 9.77 14.03
N ARG A 44 -6.00 9.77 13.24
CA ARG A 44 -5.96 10.20 11.83
C ARG A 44 -5.96 9.03 10.83
N ILE A 45 -6.16 7.79 11.30
CA ILE A 45 -6.31 6.64 10.42
C ILE A 45 -7.60 6.76 9.58
N ILE A 46 -7.48 6.47 8.29
CA ILE A 46 -8.57 6.47 7.32
C ILE A 46 -8.50 5.22 6.45
N GLY A 47 -9.66 4.73 6.01
CA GLY A 47 -9.73 3.70 4.99
C GLY A 47 -9.40 4.28 3.62
N VAL A 48 -8.63 3.54 2.83
CA VAL A 48 -8.33 3.91 1.44
C VAL A 48 -9.54 3.64 0.53
N GLU A 49 -9.86 4.57 -0.35
CA GLU A 49 -10.86 4.36 -1.40
C GLU A 49 -10.21 3.59 -2.55
N LYS A 50 -10.58 2.32 -2.71
CA LYS A 50 -10.10 1.46 -3.81
C LYS A 50 -11.07 1.52 -4.98
N TRP A 51 -10.54 1.45 -6.19
CA TRP A 51 -11.32 1.29 -7.42
C TRP A 51 -10.91 0.02 -8.16
N LYS A 52 -11.71 -0.37 -9.15
CA LYS A 52 -11.38 -1.47 -10.05
C LYS A 52 -10.10 -1.13 -10.83
N GLY A 53 -9.10 -1.99 -10.76
CA GLY A 53 -7.78 -1.73 -11.37
C GLY A 53 -6.83 -0.91 -10.50
N SER A 54 -7.25 -0.54 -9.27
CA SER A 54 -6.40 0.27 -8.39
C SER A 54 -5.07 -0.40 -8.08
N VAL A 55 -5.00 -1.75 -8.05
CA VAL A 55 -3.77 -2.54 -7.84
C VAL A 55 -2.74 -2.22 -8.91
N GLU A 56 -3.12 -2.45 -10.16
CA GLU A 56 -2.32 -2.25 -11.35
C GLU A 56 -1.91 -0.78 -11.50
N ASP A 57 -2.84 0.15 -11.29
CA ASP A 57 -2.54 1.59 -11.33
C ASP A 57 -1.48 1.97 -10.29
N GLY A 58 -1.54 1.38 -9.11
CA GLY A 58 -0.58 1.65 -8.04
C GLY A 58 0.81 1.09 -8.36
N ILE A 59 0.87 -0.11 -8.96
CA ILE A 59 2.13 -0.71 -9.43
C ILE A 59 2.75 0.17 -10.52
N GLU A 60 1.97 0.59 -11.51
CA GLU A 60 2.45 1.45 -12.59
C GLU A 60 2.86 2.83 -12.06
N HIS A 61 2.15 3.38 -11.07
CA HIS A 61 2.55 4.63 -10.42
C HIS A 61 3.93 4.50 -9.75
N ILE A 62 4.18 3.41 -9.02
CA ILE A 62 5.47 3.14 -8.40
C ILE A 62 6.57 2.99 -9.46
N LYS A 63 6.29 2.24 -10.55
CA LYS A 63 7.22 2.06 -11.67
C LYS A 63 7.51 3.35 -12.44
N SER A 64 6.60 4.32 -12.40
CA SER A 64 6.77 5.60 -13.09
C SER A 64 7.86 6.50 -12.49
N TYR A 65 8.25 6.25 -11.23
CA TYR A 65 9.37 6.96 -10.62
C TYR A 65 10.69 6.50 -11.24
N GLY A 66 11.55 7.45 -11.61
CA GLY A 66 12.87 7.12 -12.17
C GLY A 66 13.76 6.32 -11.21
N LYS A 67 13.54 6.46 -9.89
CA LYS A 67 14.17 5.67 -8.83
C LYS A 67 13.24 5.55 -7.61
N VAL A 68 13.27 4.39 -6.95
CA VAL A 68 12.65 4.17 -5.64
C VAL A 68 13.76 3.85 -4.63
N PHE A 69 13.94 4.71 -3.63
CA PHE A 69 14.93 4.51 -2.58
C PHE A 69 14.31 3.79 -1.39
N ILE A 70 14.76 2.57 -1.12
CA ILE A 70 14.30 1.76 0.02
C ILE A 70 15.42 1.70 1.05
N HIS A 71 15.14 2.20 2.26
CA HIS A 71 16.11 2.15 3.35
C HIS A 71 16.39 0.68 3.75
N PRO A 72 17.65 0.26 4.02
CA PRO A 72 17.98 -1.14 4.33
C PRO A 72 17.23 -1.74 5.53
N ARG A 73 16.78 -0.91 6.47
CA ARG A 73 15.92 -1.34 7.60
C ARG A 73 14.56 -1.87 7.15
N CYS A 74 14.08 -1.50 5.96
CA CYS A 74 12.83 -1.95 5.38
C CYS A 74 13.03 -3.25 4.60
N GLN A 75 13.62 -4.26 5.24
CA GLN A 75 14.04 -5.51 4.58
C GLN A 75 12.88 -6.23 3.89
N GLN A 76 11.70 -6.22 4.50
CA GLN A 76 10.53 -6.88 3.91
C GLN A 76 10.01 -6.14 2.67
N THR A 77 9.97 -4.80 2.70
CA THR A 77 9.68 -4.00 1.51
C THR A 77 10.69 -4.31 0.39
N LEU A 78 11.97 -4.39 0.71
CA LEU A 78 13.00 -4.74 -0.27
C LEU A 78 12.83 -6.16 -0.83
N ASN A 79 12.40 -7.12 -0.02
CA ASN A 79 12.10 -8.48 -0.48
C ASN A 79 10.90 -8.47 -1.44
N GLU A 80 9.82 -7.77 -1.09
CA GLU A 80 8.64 -7.68 -1.95
C GLU A 80 8.93 -6.98 -3.28
N PHE A 81 9.73 -5.90 -3.29
CA PHE A 81 10.16 -5.26 -4.53
C PHE A 81 10.97 -6.17 -5.46
N ARG A 82 11.55 -7.27 -4.93
CA ARG A 82 12.27 -8.28 -5.72
C ARG A 82 11.37 -9.44 -6.17
N LEU A 83 10.35 -9.78 -5.38
CA LEU A 83 9.57 -11.01 -5.54
C LEU A 83 8.19 -10.78 -6.15
N TYR A 84 7.61 -9.59 -5.98
CA TYR A 84 6.27 -9.31 -6.48
C TYR A 84 6.27 -9.26 -8.01
N SER A 85 5.40 -10.05 -8.62
CA SER A 85 5.45 -10.28 -10.06
C SER A 85 4.08 -10.49 -10.67
N TYR A 86 4.05 -10.38 -12.00
CA TYR A 86 2.95 -10.83 -12.82
C TYR A 86 3.08 -12.34 -13.08
N LYS A 87 1.97 -12.97 -13.44
CA LYS A 87 1.94 -14.37 -13.86
C LYS A 87 2.66 -14.53 -15.19
N THR A 88 3.43 -15.59 -15.32
CA THR A 88 4.08 -15.97 -16.57
C THR A 88 3.37 -17.18 -17.16
N ASP A 89 3.08 -17.16 -18.46
CA ASP A 89 2.63 -18.34 -19.16
C ASP A 89 3.72 -19.41 -19.17
N ARG A 90 3.39 -20.64 -18.80
CA ARG A 90 4.39 -21.70 -18.60
C ARG A 90 4.92 -22.25 -19.92
N LEU A 91 4.18 -22.15 -21.02
CA LEU A 91 4.55 -22.71 -22.31
C LEU A 91 5.31 -21.68 -23.16
N SER A 92 4.80 -20.45 -23.23
CA SER A 92 5.42 -19.40 -24.05
C SER A 92 6.47 -18.59 -23.29
N GLY A 93 6.38 -18.51 -21.95
CA GLY A 93 7.21 -17.61 -21.15
C GLY A 93 6.73 -16.16 -21.16
N ASP A 94 5.58 -15.86 -21.77
CA ASP A 94 5.04 -14.50 -21.83
C ASP A 94 4.55 -14.03 -20.46
N VAL A 95 4.78 -12.75 -20.16
CA VAL A 95 4.20 -12.10 -18.98
C VAL A 95 2.75 -11.75 -19.24
N LEU A 96 1.85 -12.28 -18.42
CA LEU A 96 0.41 -12.05 -18.49
C LEU A 96 0.03 -10.81 -17.65
N PRO A 97 -1.03 -10.06 -18.01
CA PRO A 97 -1.54 -8.93 -17.23
C PRO A 97 -2.34 -9.39 -16.00
N VAL A 98 -1.81 -10.37 -15.26
CA VAL A 98 -2.41 -10.94 -14.06
C VAL A 98 -1.38 -10.86 -12.95
N VAL A 99 -1.62 -9.99 -11.97
CA VAL A 99 -0.75 -9.84 -10.81
C VAL A 99 -0.88 -11.07 -9.91
N ILE A 100 0.24 -11.61 -9.41
CA ILE A 100 0.21 -12.72 -8.45
C ILE A 100 -0.06 -12.16 -7.06
N ASP A 101 -1.10 -12.65 -6.37
CA ASP A 101 -1.42 -12.28 -4.98
C ASP A 101 -0.47 -12.96 -3.98
N ALA A 102 0.81 -12.61 -4.06
CA ALA A 102 1.86 -13.08 -3.17
C ALA A 102 2.97 -12.02 -3.07
N HIS A 103 3.58 -11.88 -1.88
CA HIS A 103 4.66 -10.91 -1.63
C HIS A 103 4.26 -9.45 -1.92
N ASN A 104 3.05 -9.05 -1.53
CA ASN A 104 2.44 -7.76 -1.86
C ASN A 104 2.04 -6.90 -0.66
N HIS A 105 2.26 -7.32 0.59
CA HIS A 105 1.71 -6.64 1.76
C HIS A 105 2.24 -5.22 1.96
N PHE A 106 3.56 -5.04 1.86
CA PHE A 106 4.22 -3.75 1.97
C PHE A 106 4.03 -2.92 0.70
N ILE A 107 3.99 -3.55 -0.47
CA ILE A 107 3.69 -2.85 -1.73
C ILE A 107 2.25 -2.33 -1.73
N ASP A 108 1.28 -3.09 -1.22
CA ASP A 108 -0.10 -2.62 -1.05
C ASP A 108 -0.18 -1.48 -0.04
N ALA A 109 0.54 -1.54 1.09
CA ALA A 109 0.63 -0.43 2.02
C ALA A 109 1.19 0.85 1.36
N LEU A 110 2.22 0.72 0.52
CA LEU A 110 2.78 1.84 -0.26
C LEU A 110 1.75 2.40 -1.25
N ARG A 111 1.05 1.53 -1.97
CA ARG A 111 -0.02 1.94 -2.89
C ARG A 111 -1.11 2.72 -2.17
N TYR A 112 -1.55 2.26 -1.00
CA TYR A 112 -2.55 2.96 -0.19
C TYR A 112 -2.04 4.34 0.24
N ALA A 113 -0.77 4.46 0.63
CA ALA A 113 -0.16 5.74 0.96
C ALA A 113 -0.13 6.71 -0.24
N LEU A 114 0.11 6.19 -1.45
CA LEU A 114 0.23 6.94 -2.70
C LEU A 114 -1.11 7.27 -3.38
N THR A 115 -2.22 6.67 -2.95
CA THR A 115 -3.55 6.87 -3.53
C THR A 115 -3.92 8.33 -3.84
N PRO A 116 -3.69 9.33 -2.95
CA PRO A 116 -4.02 10.73 -3.26
C PRO A 116 -3.25 11.27 -4.47
N LEU A 117 -2.01 10.83 -4.69
CA LEU A 117 -1.19 11.28 -5.83
C LEU A 117 -1.66 10.64 -7.15
N MET A 118 -2.31 9.48 -7.07
CA MET A 118 -2.90 8.80 -8.22
C MET A 118 -4.22 9.45 -8.63
N GLN A 119 -5.10 9.73 -7.67
CA GLN A 119 -6.41 10.33 -7.92
C GLN A 119 -6.32 11.77 -8.45
N VAL A 120 -5.34 12.55 -7.99
CA VAL A 120 -5.13 13.93 -8.47
C VAL A 120 -4.75 13.99 -9.95
N LYS A 121 -4.09 12.95 -10.50
CA LYS A 121 -3.73 12.90 -11.93
C LYS A 121 -4.96 12.69 -12.83
N SER A 122 -5.99 11.98 -12.36
CA SER A 122 -7.22 11.73 -13.13
C SER A 122 -8.05 13.00 -13.33
N ALA A 123 -7.98 13.96 -12.40
CA ALA A 123 -8.71 15.22 -12.48
C ALA A 123 -8.16 16.24 -13.49
N LYS A 124 -6.93 16.05 -14.04
CA LYS A 124 -6.32 16.95 -15.03
C LYS A 124 -6.53 16.52 -16.49
N GLY A 125 -7.39 15.54 -16.75
CA GLY A 125 -7.73 15.04 -18.08
C GLY A 125 -9.05 15.57 -18.65
N VAL A 126 -9.38 16.85 -18.45
CA VAL A 126 -10.54 17.48 -19.10
C VAL A 126 -10.11 18.85 -19.66
N LEU A 127 -10.16 18.94 -21.00
CA LEU A 127 -10.03 20.11 -21.90
C LEU A 127 -8.70 20.89 -21.91
N LEU A 128 -7.88 20.61 -22.93
CA LEU A 128 -7.47 21.60 -23.92
C LEU A 128 -7.89 21.10 -25.31
#